data_AF-A0A968Z7A0-F1
#
_entry.id   AF-A0A968Z7A0-F1
#
_cell.length_a   1.000
_cell.length_b   1.000
_cell.length_c   1.000
_cell.angle_alpha   90.00
_cell.angle_beta   90.00
_cell.angle_gamma   90.00
#
_symmetry.space_group_name_H-M   'P 1'
#
loop_
_entity.id
_entity.type
_entity.pdbx_description
1 polymer ?
#
loop_
_entity_poly.entity_id
_entity_poly.type
_entity_poly.pdbx_seq_one_letter_code
_entity_poly.pdbx_strand_id
1 'polypeptide(L)'
;MTYLILLAIGFAMLLASIRIREEVLVIATTVTGLVFLVWGFALTPASLQLIVEVPLVIVAFPVCIRCLVVSKVSDLLSKADLMQK
;
A
#
# COMPACT_ATOMS: atom_id res chain seq x y z
N MET A 1 3.04 22.18 -3.71
CA MET A 1 3.28 21.39 -4.93
C MET A 1 3.90 20.03 -4.62
N THR A 2 4.84 19.95 -3.68
CA THR A 2 5.47 18.70 -3.23
C THR A 2 4.50 17.63 -2.71
N TYR A 3 3.41 18.04 -2.05
CA TYR A 3 2.38 17.11 -1.54
C TYR A 3 1.71 16.29 -2.65
N LEU A 4 1.41 16.89 -3.81
CA LEU A 4 0.83 16.16 -4.97
C LEU A 4 1.81 15.11 -5.51
N ILE A 5 3.11 15.41 -5.50
CA ILE A 5 4.15 14.52 -6.00
C ILE A 5 4.30 13.31 -5.06
N LEU A 6 4.34 13.53 -3.75
CA LEU A 6 4.34 12.47 -2.73
C LEU A 6 3.13 11.54 -2.89
N LEU A 7 1.97 12.12 -3.13
CA LEU A 7 0.71 11.39 -3.26
C LEU A 7 0.66 10.58 -4.57
N ALA A 8 1.12 11.16 -5.68
CA ALA A 8 1.26 10.47 -6.96
C ALA A 8 2.27 9.31 -6.88
N ILE A 9 3.41 9.50 -6.18
CA ILE A 9 4.41 8.46 -5.96
C ILE A 9 3.87 7.32 -5.11
N GLY A 10 3.18 7.64 -4.00
CA GLY A 10 2.54 6.63 -3.15
C GLY A 10 1.51 5.81 -3.93
N PHE A 11 0.70 6.47 -4.77
CA PHE A 11 -0.26 5.79 -5.64
C PHE A 11 0.41 4.93 -6.71
N ALA A 12 1.48 5.42 -7.34
CA ALA A 12 2.25 4.67 -8.32
C ALA A 12 2.88 3.42 -7.70
N MET A 13 3.38 3.50 -6.46
CA MET A 13 3.88 2.33 -5.71
C MET A 13 2.78 1.31 -5.44
N LEU A 14 1.58 1.76 -5.04
CA LEU A 14 0.45 0.86 -4.83
C LEU A 14 0.02 0.15 -6.13
N LEU A 15 -0.01 0.86 -7.25
CA LEU A 15 -0.26 0.27 -8.57
C LEU A 15 0.84 -0.69 -9.02
N ALA A 16 2.10 -0.35 -8.74
CA ALA A 16 3.25 -1.20 -9.06
C ALA A 16 3.21 -2.51 -8.25
N SER A 17 2.81 -2.45 -6.98
CA SER A 17 2.62 -3.61 -6.11
C SER A 17 1.69 -4.65 -6.71
N ILE A 18 0.63 -4.25 -7.42
CA ILE A 18 -0.32 -5.17 -8.06
C ILE A 18 0.33 -6.03 -9.16
N ARG A 19 1.42 -5.56 -9.79
CA ARG A 19 2.14 -6.30 -10.84
C ARG A 19 3.26 -7.20 -10.31
N ILE A 20 3.65 -7.06 -9.06
CA ILE A 20 4.76 -7.81 -8.47
C ILE A 20 4.27 -9.21 -8.06
N ARG A 21 5.02 -10.26 -8.41
CA ARG A 21 4.71 -11.66 -8.04
C ARG A 21 5.39 -12.12 -6.75
N GLU A 22 6.44 -11.43 -6.32
CA GLU A 22 7.17 -11.76 -5.10
C GLU A 22 6.43 -11.24 -3.87
N GLU A 23 6.06 -12.15 -2.96
CA GLU A 23 5.22 -11.85 -1.79
C GLU A 23 5.87 -10.82 -0.86
N VAL A 24 7.17 -10.98 -0.59
CA VAL A 24 7.96 -10.07 0.26
C VAL A 24 8.02 -8.67 -0.35
N LEU A 25 8.26 -8.60 -1.65
CA LEU A 25 8.37 -7.34 -2.38
C LEU A 25 6.99 -6.65 -2.46
N VAL A 26 5.89 -7.40 -2.61
CA VAL A 26 4.52 -6.87 -2.53
C VAL A 26 4.25 -6.21 -1.19
N ILE A 27 4.59 -6.86 -0.07
CA ILE A 27 4.36 -6.32 1.28
C ILE A 27 5.23 -5.07 1.52
N ALA A 28 6.51 -5.14 1.19
CA ALA A 28 7.42 -4.01 1.37
C ALA A 28 6.97 -2.79 0.56
N THR A 29 6.62 -2.97 -0.72
CA THR A 29 6.16 -1.88 -1.58
C THR A 29 4.81 -1.30 -1.14
N THR A 30 3.89 -2.12 -0.63
CA THR A 30 2.61 -1.63 -0.10
C THR A 30 2.77 -0.82 1.18
N VAL A 31 3.59 -1.30 2.14
CA VAL A 31 3.88 -0.56 3.37
C VAL A 31 4.56 0.77 3.05
N THR A 32 5.57 0.75 2.17
CA THR A 32 6.30 1.97 1.77
C THR A 32 5.38 2.97 1.06
N GLY A 33 4.51 2.49 0.17
CA GLY A 33 3.50 3.30 -0.51
C GLY A 33 2.48 3.91 0.45
N LEU A 34 2.07 3.18 1.49
CA LEU A 34 1.14 3.65 2.52
C LEU A 34 1.77 4.78 3.36
N VAL A 35 3.02 4.62 3.78
CA VAL A 35 3.76 5.65 4.54
C VAL A 35 3.90 6.93 3.72
N PHE A 36 4.24 6.81 2.44
CA PHE A 36 4.30 7.95 1.52
C PHE A 36 2.95 8.64 1.35
N LEU A 37 1.86 7.88 1.31
CA LEU A 37 0.51 8.40 1.22
C LEU A 37 0.08 9.16 2.46
N VAL A 38 0.31 8.60 3.65
CA VAL A 38 0.02 9.26 4.93
C VAL A 38 0.82 10.56 5.05
N TRP A 39 2.10 10.53 4.67
CA TRP A 39 2.96 11.71 4.71
C TRP A 39 2.51 12.78 3.69
N GLY A 40 2.10 12.35 2.49
CA GLY A 40 1.51 13.23 1.48
C GLY A 40 0.21 13.88 1.99
N PHE A 41 -0.66 13.11 2.62
CA PHE A 41 -1.91 13.60 3.22
C PHE A 41 -1.66 14.62 4.33
N ALA A 42 -0.70 14.35 5.23
CA ALA A 42 -0.36 15.27 6.31
C ALA A 42 0.12 16.66 5.84
N LEU A 43 0.68 16.74 4.62
CA LEU A 43 1.14 17.98 3.99
C LEU A 43 0.09 18.64 3.09
N THR A 44 -1.06 18.00 2.86
CA THR A 44 -2.09 18.48 1.91
C THR A 44 -3.09 19.41 2.63
N PRO A 45 -3.40 20.59 2.09
CA PRO A 45 -4.43 21.46 2.67
C PRO A 45 -5.82 20.82 2.59
N ALA A 46 -6.64 21.01 3.63
CA ALA A 46 -7.95 20.38 3.82
C ALA A 46 -8.91 20.52 2.62
N SER A 47 -8.79 21.60 1.84
CA SER A 47 -9.60 21.84 0.63
C SER A 47 -9.33 20.84 -0.51
N LEU A 48 -8.11 20.33 -0.63
CA LEU A 48 -7.72 19.35 -1.65
C LEU A 48 -7.81 17.91 -1.15
N GLN A 49 -7.86 17.72 0.17
CA GLN A 49 -7.90 16.41 0.80
C GLN A 49 -9.09 15.58 0.29
N LEU A 50 -10.28 16.19 0.20
CA LEU A 50 -11.52 15.53 -0.22
C LEU A 50 -11.49 15.04 -1.68
N ILE A 51 -10.84 15.80 -2.58
CA ILE A 51 -10.72 15.45 -4.00
C ILE A 51 -9.79 14.25 -4.19
N VAL A 52 -8.78 14.14 -3.33
CA VAL A 52 -7.76 13.11 -3.43
C VAL A 52 -8.14 11.86 -2.64
N GLU A 53 -8.91 11.99 -1.56
CA GLU A 53 -9.33 10.88 -0.71
C GLU A 53 -10.26 9.89 -1.44
N VAL A 54 -11.19 10.38 -2.25
CA VAL A 54 -12.11 9.52 -3.02
C VAL A 54 -11.37 8.55 -3.97
N PRO A 55 -10.52 9.02 -4.91
CA PRO A 55 -9.78 8.11 -5.77
C PRO A 55 -8.77 7.26 -4.98
N LEU A 56 -8.26 7.77 -3.86
CA LEU A 56 -7.37 7.01 -3.00
C LEU A 56 -8.08 5.81 -2.37
N VAL A 57 -9.26 5.99 -1.82
CA VAL A 57 -10.06 4.90 -1.23
C VAL A 57 -10.41 3.86 -2.29
N ILE A 58 -10.79 4.31 -3.50
CA ILE A 58 -11.13 3.42 -4.62
C ILE A 58 -9.96 2.50 -4.99
N VAL A 59 -8.72 3.00 -4.97
CA VAL A 59 -7.53 2.20 -5.30
C VAL A 59 -6.93 1.48 -4.10
N ALA A 60 -7.12 2.00 -2.89
CA ALA A 60 -6.76 1.30 -1.66
C ALA A 60 -7.60 0.03 -1.49
N PHE A 61 -8.88 0.04 -1.90
CA PHE A 61 -9.77 -1.13 -1.76
C PHE A 61 -9.22 -2.43 -2.40
N PRO A 62 -8.86 -2.47 -3.71
CA PRO A 62 -8.29 -3.66 -4.33
C PRO A 62 -6.91 -4.02 -3.78
N VAL A 63 -6.10 -3.02 -3.42
CA VAL A 63 -4.78 -3.23 -2.81
C VAL A 63 -4.94 -3.92 -1.45
N CYS A 64 -5.86 -3.45 -0.60
CA CYS A 64 -6.13 -4.03 0.71
C CYS A 64 -6.61 -5.48 0.60
N ILE A 65 -7.49 -5.80 -0.35
CA ILE A 65 -7.93 -7.19 -0.59
C ILE A 65 -6.74 -8.09 -0.98
N ARG A 66 -5.82 -7.58 -1.82
CA ARG A 66 -4.60 -8.32 -2.20
C ARG A 66 -3.62 -8.46 -1.04
N CYS A 67 -3.42 -7.41 -0.24
CA CYS A 67 -2.61 -7.46 0.97
C CYS A 67 -3.17 -8.43 2.00
N LEU A 68 -4.48 -8.52 2.17
CA LEU A 68 -5.12 -9.42 3.13
C LEU A 68 -4.94 -10.88 2.71
N VAL A 69 -5.04 -11.18 1.41
CA VAL A 69 -4.73 -12.51 0.85
C VAL A 69 -3.25 -12.86 1.05
N VAL A 70 -2.34 -11.95 0.72
CA VAL A 70 -0.88 -12.18 0.85
C VAL A 70 -0.45 -12.31 2.32
N SER A 71 -0.97 -11.46 3.20
CA SER A 71 -0.67 -11.50 4.64
C SER A 71 -1.09 -12.84 5.25
N LYS A 72 -2.26 -13.37 4.84
CA LYS A 72 -2.73 -14.70 5.29
C LYS A 72 -1.79 -15.83 4.86
N VAL A 73 -1.19 -15.75 3.67
CA VAL A 73 -0.23 -16.74 3.15
C VAL A 73 1.10 -16.65 3.91
N SER A 74 1.59 -15.44 4.18
CA SER A 74 2.82 -15.23 4.93
C SER A 74 2.73 -15.76 6.37
N ASP A 75 1.57 -15.59 7.04
CA ASP A 75 1.33 -16.17 8.38
C ASP A 75 1.34 -17.71 8.38
N LEU A 76 0.79 -18.34 7.33
CA LEU A 76 0.81 -19.79 7.15
C LEU A 76 2.24 -20.30 6.90
N LEU A 77 3.03 -19.59 6.11
CA LEU A 77 4.41 -19.95 5.83
C LEU A 77 5.29 -19.81 7.07
N SER A 78 5.09 -18.75 7.86
CA SER A 78 5.75 -18.55 9.16
C SER A 78 5.40 -19.67 10.15
N LYS A 79 4.13 -20.08 10.22
CA LYS A 79 3.70 -21.25 11.03
C LYS A 79 4.27 -22.58 10.53
N ALA A 80 4.42 -22.75 9.22
CA ALA A 80 4.99 -23.96 8.64
C ALA A 80 6.49 -24.08 8.95
N ASP A 81 7.23 -22.97 8.89
CA ASP A 81 8.66 -22.92 9.24
C ASP A 81 8.88 -23.26 10.74
N LEU A 82 7.98 -22.76 11.60
CA LEU A 82 7.95 -23.10 13.04
C LEU A 82 7.64 -24.58 13.34
N MET A 83 6.96 -25.30 12.45
CA MET A 83 6.65 -26.72 12.61
C MET A 83 7.78 -27.64 12.10
N GLN A 84 8.75 -27.08 11.37
CA GLN A 84 9.91 -27.82 10.83
C GLN A 84 11.11 -27.85 11.80
N LYS A 85 11.04 -27.11 12.91
CA LYS A 85 12.11 -26.99 13.92
C LYS A 85 11.70 -27.60 15.25
#